data_AF-F1LBC0-F1
#
_entry.id   AF-F1LBC0-F1
#
_cell.length_a   1.000
_cell.length_b   1.000
_cell.length_c   1.000
_cell.angle_alpha   90.00
_cell.angle_beta   90.00
_cell.angle_gamma   90.00
#
_symmetry.space_group_name_H-M   'P 1'
#
loop_
_entity.id
_entity.type
_entity.pdbx_description
1 polymer ?
#
loop_
_entity_poly.entity_id
_entity_poly.type
_entity_poly.pdbx_seq_one_letter_code
_entity_poly.pdbx_strand_id
1 'polypeptide(L)'
;MTSDAWKLESSAEVEKAAKGDEKRKMRSYSSAIKDGTLKQRQLSFTEKLLTIIPLLKFMIPLMLVYLGEYLINQGIVQLIIFKCAVSFGLSRSSQYRWYQVLYQVGVFISRSSINLIRLPYFVLVLLPILQLLNAVLFFLDALYFFIPHIGIIFTLILFEGLFGGSSYVNTFDHIHNYVDSVGIVIAGFTSIPLHNYVCGTPLPSN
;
A
#
# COMPACT_ATOMS: atom_id res chain seq x y z
N MET A 1 -37.39 -13.42 17.55
CA MET A 1 -36.53 -12.69 16.57
C MET A 1 -36.38 -11.19 16.87
N THR A 2 -36.93 -10.65 17.97
CA THR A 2 -36.90 -9.20 18.27
C THR A 2 -35.84 -8.77 19.30
N SER A 3 -35.30 -9.69 20.12
CA SER A 3 -34.33 -9.36 21.17
C SER A 3 -32.92 -9.04 20.64
N ASP A 4 -32.49 -9.73 19.58
CA ASP A 4 -31.14 -9.56 19.01
C ASP A 4 -31.01 -8.28 18.18
N ALA A 5 -32.09 -7.89 17.48
CA ALA A 5 -32.15 -6.62 16.75
C ALA A 5 -32.05 -5.41 17.69
N TRP A 6 -32.72 -5.46 18.85
CA TRP A 6 -32.69 -4.36 19.83
C TRP A 6 -31.31 -4.21 20.51
N LYS A 7 -30.58 -5.31 20.73
CA LYS A 7 -29.19 -5.28 21.22
C LYS A 7 -28.20 -4.72 20.20
N LEU A 8 -28.40 -5.02 18.91
CA LEU A 8 -27.58 -4.48 17.82
C LEU A 8 -27.80 -2.98 17.62
N GLU A 9 -29.06 -2.52 17.67
CA GLU A 9 -29.41 -1.09 17.57
C GLU A 9 -28.80 -0.29 18.74
N SER A 10 -28.95 -0.80 19.97
CA SER A 10 -28.40 -0.17 21.18
C SER A 10 -26.86 -0.11 21.15
N SER A 11 -26.20 -1.17 20.66
CA SER A 11 -24.74 -1.19 20.52
C SER A 11 -24.25 -0.17 19.47
N ALA A 12 -25.00 0.01 18.38
CA ALA A 12 -24.68 0.97 17.32
C ALA A 12 -24.88 2.43 17.77
N GLU A 13 -25.87 2.71 18.62
CA GLU A 13 -26.10 4.03 19.21
C GLU A 13 -25.03 4.40 20.24
N VAL A 14 -24.63 3.46 21.09
CA VAL A 14 -23.51 3.63 22.03
C VAL A 14 -22.21 3.89 21.29
N GLU A 15 -21.94 3.19 20.19
CA GLU A 15 -20.76 3.40 19.35
C GLU A 15 -20.77 4.78 18.66
N LYS A 16 -21.94 5.22 18.17
CA LYS A 16 -22.12 6.56 17.59
C LYS A 16 -21.90 7.67 18.63
N ALA A 17 -22.41 7.49 19.84
CA ALA A 17 -22.22 8.45 20.94
C ALA A 17 -20.74 8.54 21.36
N ALA A 18 -20.06 7.39 21.47
CA ALA A 18 -18.62 7.33 21.75
C ALA A 18 -17.78 8.03 20.67
N LYS A 19 -18.05 7.77 19.39
CA LYS A 19 -17.39 8.47 18.25
C LYS A 19 -17.66 9.97 18.25
N GLY A 20 -18.84 10.41 18.70
CA GLY A 20 -19.21 11.81 18.82
C GLY A 20 -18.39 12.55 19.89
N ASP A 21 -18.26 11.93 21.07
CA ASP A 21 -17.49 12.51 22.18
C ASP A 21 -15.97 12.53 21.89
N GLU A 22 -15.46 11.50 21.24
CA GLU A 22 -14.07 11.43 20.81
C GLU A 22 -13.71 12.52 19.79
N LYS A 23 -14.59 12.75 18.79
CA LYS A 23 -14.44 13.87 17.83
C LYS A 23 -14.48 15.24 18.51
N ARG A 24 -15.16 15.37 19.65
CA ARG A 24 -15.22 16.61 20.43
C ARG A 24 -13.94 16.81 21.23
N LYS A 25 -13.42 15.76 21.88
CA LYS A 25 -12.13 15.77 22.58
C LYS A 25 -10.95 16.02 21.64
N MET A 26 -10.90 15.39 20.46
CA MET A 26 -9.86 15.62 19.45
C MET A 26 -9.82 17.07 18.94
N ARG A 27 -11.00 17.67 18.75
CA ARG A 27 -11.09 19.10 18.40
C ARG A 27 -10.63 20.01 19.53
N SER A 28 -10.99 19.70 20.77
CA SER A 28 -10.52 20.44 21.94
C SER A 28 -9.00 20.34 22.13
N TYR A 29 -8.42 19.15 21.93
CA TYR A 29 -6.96 18.96 21.92
C TYR A 29 -6.29 19.75 20.79
N SER A 30 -6.80 19.65 19.56
CA SER A 30 -6.23 20.39 18.43
C SER A 30 -6.29 21.92 18.63
N SER A 31 -7.34 22.43 19.28
CA SER A 31 -7.42 23.84 19.69
C SER A 31 -6.41 24.17 20.79
N ALA A 32 -6.29 23.35 21.83
CA ALA A 32 -5.31 23.57 22.91
C ALA A 32 -3.83 23.50 22.43
N ILE A 33 -3.55 22.75 21.35
CA ILE A 33 -2.22 22.76 20.70
C ILE A 33 -2.00 24.05 19.90
N LYS A 34 -3.03 24.56 19.21
CA LYS A 34 -2.97 25.85 18.52
C LYS A 34 -2.83 27.03 19.48
N ASP A 35 -3.51 26.97 20.62
CA ASP A 35 -3.49 27.98 21.67
C ASP A 35 -2.22 27.91 22.54
N GLY A 36 -1.29 26.98 22.24
CA GLY A 36 0.01 26.85 22.90
C GLY A 36 -0.04 26.29 24.32
N THR A 37 -1.22 25.89 24.81
CA THR A 37 -1.42 25.30 26.15
C THR A 37 -0.85 23.88 26.24
N LEU A 38 -0.75 23.17 25.11
CA LEU A 38 -0.12 21.86 24.99
C LEU A 38 1.05 21.92 24.01
N LYS A 39 2.28 21.68 24.50
CA LYS A 39 3.47 21.54 23.64
C LYS A 39 3.49 20.14 23.02
N GLN A 40 3.05 20.02 21.76
CA GLN A 40 3.34 18.83 20.96
C GLN A 40 4.87 18.72 20.77
N ARG A 41 5.45 17.54 21.05
CA ARG A 41 6.85 17.28 20.72
C ARG A 41 7.03 17.39 19.20
N GLN A 42 7.60 18.50 18.76
CA GLN A 42 8.04 18.67 17.38
C GLN A 42 9.30 17.81 17.20
N LEU A 43 9.17 16.69 16.49
CA LEU A 43 10.34 15.88 16.15
C LEU A 43 11.30 16.72 15.28
N SER A 44 12.56 16.74 15.68
CA SER A 44 13.66 17.28 14.89
C SER A 44 13.80 16.50 13.58
N PHE A 45 14.34 17.13 12.54
CA PHE A 45 14.64 16.47 11.26
C PHE A 45 15.47 15.19 11.45
N THR A 46 16.41 15.18 12.39
CA THR A 46 17.24 14.02 12.72
C THR A 46 16.41 12.86 13.31
N GLU A 47 15.45 13.17 14.17
CA GLU A 47 14.55 12.16 14.78
C GLU A 47 13.60 11.57 13.72
N LYS A 48 13.11 12.40 12.79
CA LYS A 48 12.33 11.94 11.63
C LYS A 48 13.16 11.02 10.73
N LEU A 49 14.40 11.39 10.43
CA LEU A 49 15.28 10.60 9.58
C LEU A 49 15.65 9.27 10.23
N LEU A 50 15.99 9.26 11.52
CA LEU A 50 16.25 8.03 12.29
C LEU A 50 15.06 7.07 12.27
N THR A 51 13.83 7.59 12.24
CA THR A 51 12.61 6.78 12.12
C THR A 51 12.46 6.17 10.73
N ILE A 52 12.88 6.85 9.67
CA ILE A 52 12.74 6.38 8.27
C ILE A 52 13.80 5.34 7.89
N ILE A 53 15.03 5.45 8.41
CA ILE A 53 16.13 4.52 8.10
C ILE A 53 15.75 3.03 8.18
N PRO A 54 15.11 2.52 9.26
CA PRO A 54 14.72 1.11 9.32
C PRO A 54 13.66 0.72 8.28
N LEU A 55 12.83 1.66 7.82
CA LEU A 55 11.82 1.40 6.78
C LEU A 55 12.42 1.32 5.37
N LEU A 56 13.62 1.89 5.15
CA LEU A 56 14.31 1.84 3.85
C LEU A 56 14.54 0.42 3.36
N LYS A 57 14.65 -0.55 4.27
CA LYS A 57 14.76 -1.98 3.97
C LYS A 57 13.61 -2.51 3.09
N PHE A 58 12.43 -1.89 3.19
CA PHE A 58 11.27 -2.23 2.35
C PHE A 58 11.07 -1.22 1.21
N MET A 59 11.38 0.06 1.45
CA MET A 59 11.21 1.10 0.42
C MET A 59 12.17 0.95 -0.75
N ILE A 60 13.43 0.55 -0.53
CA ILE A 60 14.42 0.42 -1.62
C ILE A 60 14.00 -0.66 -2.63
N PRO A 61 13.66 -1.91 -2.24
CA PRO A 61 13.13 -2.91 -3.16
C PRO A 61 11.90 -2.41 -3.93
N LEU A 62 10.96 -1.77 -3.24
CA LEU A 62 9.76 -1.21 -3.85
C LEU A 62 10.10 -0.15 -4.91
N MET A 63 11.01 0.78 -4.60
CA MET A 63 11.45 1.80 -5.55
C MET A 63 12.07 1.20 -6.80
N LEU A 64 12.88 0.14 -6.68
CA LEU A 64 13.51 -0.52 -7.82
C LEU A 64 12.49 -1.25 -8.71
N VAL A 65 11.49 -1.91 -8.12
CA VAL A 65 10.39 -2.50 -8.89
C VAL A 65 9.65 -1.42 -9.68
N TYR A 66 9.29 -0.32 -9.02
CA TYR A 66 8.58 0.78 -9.67
C TYR A 66 9.43 1.45 -10.75
N LEU A 67 10.74 1.60 -10.55
CA LEU A 67 11.63 2.11 -11.58
C LEU A 67 11.57 1.24 -12.85
N GLY A 68 11.67 -0.08 -12.70
CA GLY A 68 11.58 -1.02 -13.82
C GLY A 68 10.21 -1.01 -14.48
N GLU A 69 9.12 -0.99 -13.70
CA GLU A 69 7.74 -0.88 -14.17
C GLU A 69 7.51 0.35 -15.06
N TYR A 70 7.93 1.54 -14.59
CA TYR A 70 7.77 2.76 -15.38
C TYR A 70 8.66 2.78 -16.63
N LEU A 71 9.85 2.18 -16.56
CA LEU A 71 10.76 2.08 -17.69
C LEU A 71 10.18 1.17 -18.78
N ILE A 72 9.54 0.07 -18.42
CA ILE A 72 8.83 -0.82 -19.33
C ILE A 72 7.60 -0.10 -19.93
N ASN A 73 6.70 0.41 -19.09
CA ASN A 73 5.43 0.98 -19.52
C ASN A 73 5.54 2.28 -20.34
N GLN A 74 6.40 3.20 -19.89
CA GLN A 74 6.52 4.53 -20.51
C GLN A 74 7.68 4.64 -21.50
N GLY A 75 8.66 3.72 -21.42
CA GLY A 75 9.82 3.72 -22.30
C GLY A 75 9.74 2.65 -23.39
N ILE A 76 9.81 1.38 -22.98
CA ILE A 76 10.14 0.30 -23.91
C ILE A 76 8.92 -0.22 -24.69
N VAL A 77 7.81 -0.50 -24.01
CA VAL A 77 6.66 -1.19 -24.61
C VAL A 77 6.03 -0.40 -25.76
N GLN A 78 6.18 0.92 -25.78
CA GLN A 78 5.75 1.78 -26.88
C GLN A 78 6.51 1.55 -28.19
N LEU A 79 7.73 0.99 -28.10
CA LEU A 79 8.60 0.71 -29.24
C LEU A 79 8.35 -0.68 -29.85
N ILE A 80 7.66 -1.57 -29.12
CA ILE A 80 7.42 -2.95 -29.53
C ILE A 80 6.10 -3.05 -30.32
N ILE A 81 6.24 -3.19 -31.64
CA ILE A 81 5.10 -3.23 -32.57
C ILE A 81 5.15 -4.49 -33.41
N PHE A 82 4.04 -5.24 -33.42
CA PHE A 82 3.89 -6.45 -34.23
C PHE A 82 3.09 -6.20 -35.50
N LYS A 83 3.38 -6.99 -36.55
CA LYS A 83 2.56 -7.04 -37.77
C LYS A 83 1.26 -7.80 -37.50
N CYS A 84 0.19 -7.40 -38.20
CA CYS A 84 -1.17 -7.96 -38.06
C CYS A 84 -1.21 -9.50 -38.05
N ALA A 85 -0.43 -10.14 -38.91
CA ALA A 85 -0.38 -11.60 -39.05
C ALA A 85 0.09 -12.35 -37.79
N VAL A 86 0.90 -11.71 -36.94
CA VAL A 86 1.48 -12.31 -35.73
C VAL A 86 0.96 -11.66 -34.45
N SER A 87 -0.09 -10.83 -34.58
CA SER A 87 -0.65 -10.03 -33.49
C SER A 87 -2.14 -10.26 -33.28
N PHE A 88 -2.64 -11.48 -33.46
CA PHE A 88 -4.07 -11.83 -33.41
C PHE A 88 -4.97 -10.93 -34.29
N GLY A 89 -4.44 -10.38 -35.39
CA GLY A 89 -5.17 -9.43 -36.23
C GLY A 89 -5.28 -8.00 -35.66
N LEU A 90 -4.59 -7.68 -34.57
CA LEU A 90 -4.68 -6.39 -33.89
C LEU A 90 -3.92 -5.29 -34.64
N SER A 91 -4.56 -4.12 -34.79
CA SER A 91 -3.90 -2.90 -35.26
C SER A 91 -2.91 -2.36 -34.23
N ARG A 92 -1.92 -1.57 -34.67
CA ARG A 92 -0.86 -1.01 -33.80
C ARG A 92 -1.41 -0.27 -32.57
N SER A 93 -2.42 0.57 -32.76
CA SER A 93 -3.08 1.29 -31.66
C SER A 93 -3.83 0.36 -30.70
N SER A 94 -4.38 -0.74 -31.22
CA SER A 94 -5.05 -1.75 -30.40
C SER A 94 -4.05 -2.53 -29.55
N GLN A 95 -2.89 -2.88 -30.11
CA GLN A 95 -1.81 -3.57 -29.39
C GLN A 95 -1.39 -2.77 -28.14
N TYR A 96 -1.16 -1.46 -28.29
CA TYR A 96 -0.79 -0.60 -27.16
C TYR A 96 -1.87 -0.51 -26.07
N ARG A 97 -3.15 -0.41 -26.47
CA ARG A 97 -4.25 -0.43 -25.49
C ARG A 97 -4.32 -1.75 -24.75
N TRP A 98 -4.11 -2.87 -25.44
CA TRP A 98 -4.08 -4.20 -24.83
C TRP A 98 -2.90 -4.38 -23.88
N TYR A 99 -1.72 -3.84 -24.20
CA TYR A 99 -0.60 -3.79 -23.27
C TYR A 99 -0.99 -3.11 -21.96
N GLN A 100 -1.62 -1.93 -22.02
CA GLN A 100 -2.09 -1.22 -20.84
C GLN A 100 -3.16 -2.00 -20.05
N VAL A 101 -4.11 -2.63 -20.75
CA VAL A 101 -5.14 -3.45 -20.09
C VAL A 101 -4.51 -4.64 -19.37
N LEU A 102 -3.62 -5.39 -20.02
CA LEU A 102 -2.99 -6.56 -19.42
C LEU A 102 -2.10 -6.21 -18.24
N TYR A 103 -1.36 -5.11 -18.34
CA TYR A 103 -0.60 -4.55 -17.23
C TYR A 103 -1.53 -4.27 -16.03
N GLN A 104 -2.64 -3.55 -16.25
CA GLN A 104 -3.60 -3.23 -15.19
C GLN A 104 -4.30 -4.47 -14.61
N VAL A 105 -4.56 -5.49 -15.44
CA VAL A 105 -5.08 -6.77 -14.96
C VAL A 105 -4.08 -7.46 -14.03
N GLY A 106 -2.79 -7.47 -14.39
CA GLY A 106 -1.74 -8.02 -13.52
C GLY A 106 -1.66 -7.29 -12.18
N VAL A 107 -1.64 -5.96 -12.21
CA VAL A 107 -1.65 -5.12 -10.99
C VAL A 107 -2.90 -5.40 -10.15
N PHE A 108 -4.07 -5.48 -10.77
CA PHE A 108 -5.32 -5.75 -10.09
C PHE A 108 -5.31 -7.12 -9.39
N ILE A 109 -4.96 -8.19 -10.11
CA ILE A 109 -4.88 -9.55 -9.56
C ILE A 109 -3.96 -9.57 -8.34
N SER A 110 -2.79 -8.97 -8.47
CA SER A 110 -1.81 -8.92 -7.40
C SER A 110 -2.28 -8.12 -6.18
N ARG A 111 -2.90 -6.96 -6.39
CA ARG A 111 -3.41 -6.15 -5.27
C ARG A 111 -4.56 -6.84 -4.54
N SER A 112 -5.40 -7.55 -5.28
CA SER A 112 -6.51 -8.32 -4.72
C SER A 112 -6.06 -9.60 -3.99
N SER A 113 -4.87 -10.13 -4.28
CA SER A 113 -4.42 -11.40 -3.70
C SER A 113 -3.84 -11.29 -2.28
N ILE A 114 -3.56 -10.10 -1.75
CA ILE A 114 -2.85 -9.92 -0.46
C ILE A 114 -3.56 -10.57 0.73
N ASN A 115 -4.90 -10.58 0.73
CA ASN A 115 -5.68 -11.21 1.80
C ASN A 115 -5.64 -12.74 1.74
N LEU A 116 -5.24 -13.32 0.60
CA LEU A 116 -5.14 -14.75 0.38
C LEU A 116 -3.69 -15.24 0.47
N ILE A 117 -2.74 -14.47 -0.07
CA ILE A 117 -1.33 -14.84 -0.19
C ILE A 117 -0.48 -13.65 0.28
N ARG A 118 0.16 -13.81 1.44
CA ARG A 118 1.20 -12.89 1.93
C ARG A 118 2.57 -13.41 1.53
N LEU A 119 3.33 -12.59 0.81
CA LEU A 119 4.66 -12.95 0.34
C LEU A 119 5.69 -12.68 1.45
N PRO A 120 6.62 -13.62 1.70
CA PRO A 120 7.66 -13.42 2.69
C PRO A 120 8.69 -12.37 2.21
N TYR A 121 9.39 -11.73 3.14
CA TYR A 121 10.38 -10.68 2.86
C TYR A 121 11.41 -11.06 1.77
N PHE A 122 11.87 -12.31 1.73
CA PHE A 122 12.81 -12.78 0.71
C PHE A 122 12.28 -12.58 -0.72
N VAL A 123 10.98 -12.82 -0.93
CA VAL A 123 10.34 -12.61 -2.24
C VAL A 123 10.30 -11.13 -2.60
N LEU A 124 10.09 -10.23 -1.63
CA LEU A 124 10.11 -8.78 -1.88
C LEU A 124 11.47 -8.30 -2.38
N VAL A 125 12.57 -8.93 -1.95
CA VAL A 125 13.92 -8.64 -2.43
C VAL A 125 14.17 -9.27 -3.81
N LEU A 126 13.51 -10.38 -4.13
CA LEU A 126 13.60 -11.05 -5.42
C LEU A 126 12.83 -10.31 -6.53
N LEU A 127 11.67 -9.72 -6.22
CA LEU A 127 10.83 -8.99 -7.17
C LEU A 127 11.57 -7.90 -7.97
N PRO A 128 12.39 -7.00 -7.38
CA PRO A 128 13.14 -6.01 -8.18
C PRO A 128 14.14 -6.66 -9.13
N ILE A 129 14.74 -7.79 -8.76
CA ILE A 129 15.65 -8.53 -9.66
C ILE A 129 14.87 -9.07 -10.86
N LEU A 130 13.73 -9.72 -10.61
CA LEU A 130 12.87 -10.24 -11.68
C LEU A 130 12.32 -9.12 -12.57
N GLN A 131 11.95 -7.98 -11.97
CA GLN A 131 11.47 -6.81 -12.70
C GLN A 131 12.55 -6.22 -13.60
N LEU A 132 13.78 -6.07 -13.11
CA LEU A 132 14.90 -5.57 -13.91
C LEU A 132 15.29 -6.55 -15.02
N LEU A 133 15.26 -7.86 -14.76
CA LEU A 133 15.46 -8.87 -15.81
C LEU A 133 14.37 -8.78 -16.88
N ASN A 134 13.10 -8.59 -16.49
CA ASN A 134 12.01 -8.39 -17.42
C ASN A 134 12.24 -7.11 -18.26
N ALA A 135 12.64 -6.01 -17.62
CA ALA A 135 12.95 -4.75 -18.30
C ALA A 135 14.09 -4.91 -19.32
N VAL A 136 15.15 -5.64 -18.97
CA VAL A 136 16.26 -5.96 -19.89
C VAL A 136 15.75 -6.81 -21.05
N LEU A 137 14.89 -7.81 -20.80
CA LEU A 137 14.30 -8.64 -21.85
C LEU A 137 13.48 -7.78 -22.82
N PHE A 138 12.59 -6.93 -22.31
CA PHE A 138 11.83 -5.98 -23.15
C PHE A 138 12.76 -5.07 -23.94
N PHE A 139 13.82 -4.56 -23.31
CA PHE A 139 14.78 -3.68 -23.96
C PHE A 139 15.49 -4.38 -25.12
N LEU A 140 15.94 -5.62 -24.90
CA LEU A 140 16.56 -6.44 -25.95
C LEU A 140 15.56 -6.76 -27.06
N ASP A 141 14.30 -7.04 -26.74
CA ASP A 141 13.29 -7.29 -27.76
C ASP A 141 12.99 -6.04 -28.59
N ALA A 142 12.97 -4.85 -27.97
CA ALA A 142 12.82 -3.58 -28.69
C ALA A 142 14.02 -3.27 -29.63
N LEU A 143 15.22 -3.80 -29.33
CA LEU A 143 16.41 -3.65 -30.19
C LEU A 143 16.48 -4.68 -31.31
N TYR A 144 16.16 -5.95 -31.00
CA TYR A 144 16.45 -7.09 -31.89
C TYR A 144 15.19 -7.77 -32.47
N PHE A 145 13.99 -7.45 -31.98
CA PHE A 145 12.70 -8.01 -32.40
C PHE A 145 12.72 -9.54 -32.49
N PHE A 146 13.28 -10.20 -31.48
CA PHE A 146 13.48 -11.66 -31.50
C PHE A 146 12.24 -12.43 -31.05
N ILE A 147 11.29 -11.80 -30.36
CA ILE A 147 10.05 -12.46 -29.95
C ILE A 147 9.11 -12.58 -31.16
N PRO A 148 8.68 -13.80 -31.53
CA PRO A 148 7.99 -14.02 -32.80
C PRO A 148 6.48 -13.68 -32.76
N HIS A 149 5.88 -13.57 -31.57
CA HIS A 149 4.43 -13.46 -31.41
C HIS A 149 4.02 -12.57 -30.25
N ILE A 150 2.98 -11.74 -30.45
CA ILE A 150 2.53 -10.76 -29.45
C ILE A 150 2.05 -11.41 -28.14
N GLY A 151 1.55 -12.64 -28.20
CA GLY A 151 1.06 -13.36 -27.03
C GLY A 151 2.13 -13.55 -25.94
N ILE A 152 3.39 -13.69 -26.33
CA ILE A 152 4.50 -13.80 -25.37
C ILE A 152 4.70 -12.46 -24.64
N ILE A 153 4.68 -11.36 -25.39
CA ILE A 153 4.74 -10.00 -24.83
C ILE A 153 3.56 -9.75 -23.89
N PHE A 154 2.34 -10.14 -24.28
CA PHE A 154 1.16 -10.04 -23.42
C PHE A 154 1.35 -10.75 -22.08
N THR A 155 1.90 -11.96 -22.08
CA THR A 155 2.18 -12.70 -20.84
C THR A 155 3.27 -12.03 -20.01
N LEU A 156 4.33 -11.51 -20.62
CA LEU A 156 5.41 -10.81 -19.92
C LEU A 156 4.95 -9.49 -19.28
N ILE A 157 4.06 -8.76 -19.95
CA ILE A 157 3.42 -7.54 -19.41
C ILE A 157 2.48 -7.89 -18.24
N LEU A 158 1.75 -9.01 -18.34
CA LEU A 158 0.95 -9.48 -17.21
C LEU A 158 1.83 -9.78 -15.98
N PHE A 159 2.99 -10.42 -16.17
CA PHE A 159 3.95 -10.68 -15.09
C PHE A 159 4.55 -9.40 -14.52
N GLU A 160 4.88 -8.43 -15.37
CA GLU A 160 5.32 -7.10 -14.94
C GLU A 160 4.29 -6.46 -13.98
N GLY A 161 3.01 -6.44 -14.36
CA GLY A 161 1.95 -5.92 -13.49
C GLY A 161 1.80 -6.71 -12.18
N LEU A 162 1.96 -8.04 -12.23
CA LEU A 162 1.94 -8.89 -11.04
C LEU A 162 3.09 -8.56 -10.07
N PHE A 163 4.31 -8.34 -10.58
CA PHE A 163 5.47 -8.01 -9.75
C PHE A 163 5.33 -6.62 -9.11
N GLY A 164 4.90 -5.65 -9.91
CA GLY A 164 4.59 -4.28 -9.48
C GLY A 164 3.57 -4.25 -8.35
N GLY A 165 2.39 -4.81 -8.61
CA GLY A 165 1.32 -4.92 -7.62
C GLY A 165 1.76 -5.63 -6.35
N SER A 166 2.56 -6.70 -6.47
CA SER A 166 2.86 -7.59 -5.35
C SER A 166 3.86 -6.94 -4.42
N SER A 167 4.85 -6.26 -5.00
CA SER A 167 5.82 -5.48 -4.25
C SER A 167 5.13 -4.39 -3.44
N TYR A 168 4.14 -3.70 -4.02
CA TYR A 168 3.39 -2.64 -3.38
C TYR A 168 2.61 -3.15 -2.17
N VAL A 169 1.65 -4.05 -2.36
CA VAL A 169 0.75 -4.45 -1.26
C VAL A 169 1.47 -5.18 -0.14
N ASN A 170 2.47 -6.01 -0.46
CA ASN A 170 3.22 -6.73 0.58
C ASN A 170 4.16 -5.80 1.34
N THR A 171 4.74 -4.78 0.71
CA THR A 171 5.54 -3.77 1.41
C THR A 171 4.68 -2.99 2.40
N PHE A 172 3.49 -2.55 1.98
CA PHE A 172 2.56 -1.85 2.86
C PHE A 172 2.07 -2.73 4.00
N ASP A 173 1.76 -4.01 3.75
CA ASP A 173 1.39 -4.96 4.81
C ASP A 173 2.51 -5.11 5.86
N HIS A 174 3.77 -5.25 5.43
CA HIS A 174 4.90 -5.34 6.37
C HIS A 174 5.14 -4.06 7.16
N ILE A 175 4.99 -2.89 6.53
CA ILE A 175 5.14 -1.59 7.21
C ILE A 175 3.99 -1.39 8.21
N HIS A 176 2.75 -1.72 7.84
CA HIS A 176 1.59 -1.62 8.73
C HIS A 176 1.68 -2.57 9.92
N ASN A 177 2.20 -3.79 9.74
CA ASN A 177 2.44 -4.70 10.85
C ASN A 177 3.61 -4.26 11.75
N TYR A 178 4.61 -3.58 11.18
CA TYR A 178 5.70 -2.98 11.95
C TYR A 178 5.22 -1.80 12.81
N VAL A 179 4.29 -1.00 12.30
CA VAL A 179 3.60 0.07 13.06
C VAL A 179 2.39 -0.56 13.75
N ASP A 180 2.67 -1.36 14.78
CA ASP A 180 1.69 -2.27 15.37
C ASP A 180 0.38 -1.58 15.78
N SER A 181 -0.68 -1.93 15.04
CA SER A 181 -2.04 -1.46 15.30
C SER A 181 -2.60 -2.05 16.59
N VAL A 182 -2.07 -3.18 17.05
CA VAL A 182 -2.42 -3.80 18.34
C VAL A 182 -1.99 -2.90 19.48
N GLY A 183 -0.82 -2.25 19.39
CA GLY A 183 -0.38 -1.25 20.37
C GLY A 183 -1.35 -0.07 20.49
N ILE A 184 -1.89 0.41 19.38
CA ILE A 184 -2.90 1.48 19.36
C ILE A 184 -4.20 1.01 20.03
N VAL A 185 -4.65 -0.21 19.69
CA VAL A 185 -5.86 -0.80 20.27
C VAL A 185 -5.70 -1.00 21.78
N ILE A 186 -4.58 -1.58 22.23
CA ILE A 186 -4.27 -1.77 23.66
C ILE A 186 -4.20 -0.43 24.38
N ALA A 187 -3.54 0.58 23.80
CA ALA A 187 -3.48 1.92 24.39
C ALA A 187 -4.87 2.54 24.51
N GLY A 188 -5.71 2.39 23.48
CA GLY A 188 -7.11 2.82 23.50
C GLY A 188 -7.90 2.15 24.62
N PHE A 189 -7.87 0.82 24.70
CA PHE A 189 -8.55 0.06 25.75
C PHE A 189 -8.03 0.37 27.15
N THR A 190 -6.72 0.56 27.31
CA THR A 190 -6.10 0.86 28.61
C THR A 190 -6.35 2.30 29.05
N SER A 191 -6.56 3.23 28.12
CA SER A 191 -6.80 4.64 28.43
C SER A 191 -8.12 4.88 29.16
N ILE A 192 -9.14 4.06 28.90
CA ILE A 192 -10.48 4.17 29.50
C ILE A 192 -10.46 3.91 31.04
N PRO A 193 -9.99 2.75 31.53
CA PRO A 193 -9.90 2.50 32.97
C PRO A 193 -8.91 3.45 33.65
N LEU A 194 -7.81 3.78 32.97
CA LEU A 194 -6.84 4.75 33.49
C LEU A 194 -7.45 6.14 33.70
N HIS A 195 -8.26 6.60 32.74
CA HIS A 195 -8.98 7.87 32.84
C HIS A 195 -9.97 7.88 34.01
N ASN A 196 -10.75 6.80 34.16
CA ASN A 196 -11.70 6.67 35.25
C ASN A 196 -11.00 6.64 36.62
N TYR A 197 -9.84 5.99 36.72
CA TYR A 197 -9.03 5.96 37.93
C TYR A 197 -8.55 7.37 38.33
N VAL A 198 -7.99 8.13 37.38
CA VAL A 198 -7.51 9.50 37.63
C VAL A 198 -8.66 10.42 38.03
N CYS A 199 -9.81 10.35 37.36
CA CYS A 199 -10.98 11.15 37.70
C CYS A 199 -11.56 10.84 39.09
N GLY A 200 -11.30 9.63 39.63
CA GLY A 200 -11.69 9.24 40.98
C GLY A 200 -10.74 9.73 42.09
N THR A 201 -9.57 10.27 41.75
CA THR A 201 -8.60 10.75 42.75
C THR A 201 -8.86 12.21 43.15
N PRO A 202 -8.76 12.56 44.45
CA PRO A 202 -8.91 13.94 44.90
C PRO A 202 -7.76 14.81 44.39
N LEU A 203 -8.06 16.05 44.00
CA LEU A 203 -7.08 17.02 43.55
C LEU A 203 -6.06 17.31 44.67
N PRO A 204 -4.76 17.43 44.37
CA PRO A 204 -3.77 17.78 45.36
C PRO A 204 -4.08 19.18 45.92
N SER A 205 -4.09 19.28 47.25
CA SER A 205 -4.19 20.56 47.95
C SER A 205 -2.88 21.33 47.75
N ASN A 206 -2.96 22.50 47.11
CA ASN A 206 -1.88 23.49 47.08
C ASN A 206 -1.44 23.90 48.49
#